data_AF-A0A2X3CKL0-F1
#
_entry.id   AF-A0A2X3CKL0-F1
#
_cell.length_a   1.000
_cell.length_b   1.000
_cell.length_c   1.000
_cell.angle_alpha   90.00
_cell.angle_beta   90.00
_cell.angle_gamma   90.00
#
_symmetry.space_group_name_H-M   'P 1'
#
loop_
_entity.id
_entity.type
_entity.pdbx_description
1 polymer ?
#
loop_
_entity_poly.entity_id
_entity_poly.type
_entity_poly.pdbx_seq_one_letter_code
_entity_poly.pdbx_strand_id
1 'polypeptide(L)'
;MDAYLHCLSHTPLVGFVDPEQAVLDEVNGVIADARRRIAAFEPELVVLFAPDHYNGFFYDVMPPFCLGVGATAIGDFASAAGDLPVPAELAEACAHAILNSGIDLAVSYNMQVDHGFAQPLEFLLGGLDRVPVLPVFINGVAAPLPGFQRTRLLGEAMGRFLNTLNKRVLILGSGGLSHQPPVPELAKADAHLRDRLLGGGKQLPPDERERRQQRVINAARRFTEDPHSLHPLNPVWDNRFMSLLEQGG
;
A
#
# COMPACT_ATOMS: atom_id res chain seq x y z
N MET A 1 13.56 -18.88 -8.22
CA MET A 1 12.43 -18.46 -7.38
C MET A 1 11.18 -18.71 -8.16
N ASP A 2 10.21 -19.37 -7.54
CA ASP A 2 8.86 -19.36 -8.04
C ASP A 2 8.20 -18.11 -7.48
N ALA A 3 7.75 -17.22 -8.35
CA ALA A 3 7.09 -15.99 -7.93
C ALA A 3 5.71 -15.89 -8.53
N TYR A 4 4.79 -15.37 -7.73
CA TYR A 4 3.46 -14.99 -8.19
C TYR A 4 3.25 -13.52 -7.88
N LEU A 5 2.95 -12.71 -8.91
CA LEU A 5 2.59 -11.30 -8.76
C LEU A 5 1.07 -11.16 -8.74
N HIS A 6 0.55 -10.40 -7.78
CA HIS A 6 -0.83 -9.97 -7.76
C HIS A 6 -0.94 -8.50 -7.33
N CYS A 7 -1.82 -7.73 -7.96
CA CYS A 7 -2.07 -6.34 -7.61
C CYS A 7 -3.51 -6.16 -7.16
N LEU A 8 -3.73 -5.31 -6.16
CA LEU A 8 -5.05 -5.03 -5.60
C LEU A 8 -5.18 -3.55 -5.23
N SER A 9 -6.29 -2.92 -5.61
CA SER A 9 -6.65 -1.60 -5.08
C SER A 9 -6.90 -1.67 -3.58
N HIS A 10 -6.49 -0.64 -2.82
CA HIS A 10 -6.64 -0.58 -1.36
C HIS A 10 -7.60 0.52 -0.90
N THR A 11 -8.71 0.73 -1.60
CA THR A 11 -9.60 1.84 -1.23
C THR A 11 -10.03 1.70 0.24
N PRO A 12 -9.86 2.74 1.09
CA PRO A 12 -10.30 2.70 2.48
C PRO A 12 -11.83 2.71 2.64
N LEU A 13 -12.57 2.74 1.53
CA LEU A 13 -14.01 3.00 1.50
C LEU A 13 -14.87 1.72 1.42
N VAL A 14 -14.25 0.54 1.28
CA VAL A 14 -14.97 -0.74 1.32
C VAL A 14 -15.76 -0.85 2.62
N GLY A 15 -17.06 -1.10 2.53
CA GLY A 15 -17.97 -1.18 3.68
C GLY A 15 -18.49 0.17 4.18
N PHE A 16 -18.05 1.29 3.60
CA PHE A 16 -18.49 2.65 3.99
C PHE A 16 -19.26 3.38 2.89
N VAL A 17 -18.81 3.23 1.64
CA VAL A 17 -19.41 3.85 0.44
C VAL A 17 -19.32 2.84 -0.71
N ASP A 18 -20.06 1.74 -0.55
CA ASP A 18 -20.05 0.65 -1.53
C ASP A 18 -20.91 1.00 -2.77
N PRO A 19 -20.55 0.46 -3.95
CA PRO A 19 -21.39 0.56 -5.14
C PRO A 19 -22.64 -0.30 -5.00
N GLU A 20 -23.44 -0.37 -6.06
CA GLU A 20 -24.56 -1.31 -6.14
C GLU A 20 -24.13 -2.75 -5.83
N GLN A 21 -25.00 -3.52 -5.17
CA GLN A 21 -24.67 -4.87 -4.67
C GLN A 21 -24.12 -5.79 -5.76
N ALA A 22 -24.63 -5.71 -6.99
CA ALA A 22 -24.14 -6.53 -8.10
C ALA A 22 -22.66 -6.27 -8.43
N VAL A 23 -22.22 -5.01 -8.36
CA VAL A 23 -20.82 -4.62 -8.57
C VAL A 23 -19.96 -5.11 -7.40
N LEU A 24 -20.46 -4.95 -6.17
CA LEU A 24 -19.76 -5.44 -4.98
C LEU A 24 -19.59 -6.96 -5.01
N ASP A 25 -20.61 -7.70 -5.43
CA ASP A 25 -20.56 -9.16 -5.58
C ASP A 25 -19.54 -9.59 -6.64
N GLU A 26 -19.47 -8.87 -7.77
CA GLU A 26 -18.45 -9.10 -8.81
C GLU A 26 -17.04 -8.90 -8.27
N VAL A 27 -16.78 -7.77 -7.58
CA VAL A 27 -15.49 -7.48 -6.95
C VAL A 27 -15.11 -8.56 -5.94
N ASN A 28 -16.05 -8.96 -5.08
CA ASN A 28 -15.85 -10.03 -4.10
C ASN A 28 -15.55 -11.38 -4.77
N GLY A 29 -16.20 -11.68 -5.89
CA GLY A 29 -15.91 -12.85 -6.72
C GLY A 29 -14.47 -12.83 -7.25
N VAL A 30 -14.03 -11.71 -7.83
CA VAL A 30 -12.66 -11.55 -8.34
C VAL A 30 -11.61 -11.71 -7.23
N ILE A 31 -11.86 -11.13 -6.05
CA ILE A 31 -11.00 -11.29 -4.87
C ILE A 31 -10.98 -12.75 -4.42
N ALA A 32 -12.13 -13.41 -4.32
CA ALA A 32 -12.21 -14.82 -3.94
C ALA A 32 -11.44 -15.73 -4.92
N ASP A 33 -11.48 -15.43 -6.21
CA ASP A 33 -10.73 -16.13 -7.24
C ASP A 33 -9.21 -15.93 -7.08
N ALA A 34 -8.79 -14.69 -6.78
CA ALA A 34 -7.40 -14.39 -6.47
C ALA A 34 -6.92 -15.15 -5.22
N ARG A 35 -7.72 -15.17 -4.15
CA ARG A 35 -7.44 -15.97 -2.95
C ARG A 35 -7.20 -17.43 -3.28
N ARG A 36 -8.04 -18.04 -4.13
CA ARG A 36 -7.89 -19.46 -4.53
C ARG A 36 -6.59 -19.70 -5.30
N ARG A 37 -6.23 -18.81 -6.23
CA ARG A 37 -4.96 -18.90 -6.97
C ARG A 37 -3.75 -18.74 -6.05
N ILE A 38 -3.79 -17.77 -5.13
CA ILE A 38 -2.72 -17.53 -4.15
C ILE A 38 -2.58 -18.73 -3.21
N ALA A 39 -3.69 -19.29 -2.72
CA ALA A 39 -3.68 -20.48 -1.88
C ALA A 39 -3.06 -21.69 -2.62
N ALA A 40 -3.40 -21.89 -3.90
CA ALA A 40 -2.81 -22.95 -4.71
C ALA A 40 -1.32 -22.75 -5.01
N PHE A 41 -0.84 -21.51 -4.98
CA PHE A 41 0.59 -21.19 -5.09
C PHE A 41 1.37 -21.45 -3.79
N GLU A 42 0.68 -21.56 -2.65
CA GLU A 42 1.26 -21.87 -1.33
C GLU A 42 2.47 -20.99 -0.96
N PRO A 43 2.33 -19.65 -0.91
CA PRO A 43 3.45 -18.75 -0.70
C PRO A 43 4.13 -18.96 0.66
N GLU A 44 5.45 -18.91 0.66
CA GLU A 44 6.30 -19.02 1.86
C GLU A 44 6.76 -17.65 2.36
N LEU A 45 6.66 -16.62 1.51
CA LEU A 45 7.04 -15.24 1.78
C LEU A 45 6.16 -14.31 0.95
N VAL A 46 5.72 -13.22 1.56
CA VAL A 46 5.08 -12.10 0.87
C VAL A 46 6.05 -10.94 0.80
N VAL A 47 6.14 -10.31 -0.36
CA VAL A 47 6.75 -8.98 -0.52
C VAL A 47 5.63 -8.03 -0.90
N LEU A 48 5.32 -7.08 -0.03
CA LEU A 48 4.18 -6.19 -0.18
C LEU A 48 4.65 -4.76 -0.41
N PHE A 49 4.45 -4.26 -1.63
CA PHE A 49 4.68 -2.88 -2.00
C PHE A 49 3.40 -2.07 -1.83
N ALA A 50 3.43 -1.04 -0.99
CA ALA A 50 2.30 -0.16 -0.76
C ALA A 50 2.75 1.26 -0.40
N PRO A 51 1.93 2.29 -0.67
CA PRO A 51 2.10 3.60 -0.06
C PRO A 51 1.59 3.58 1.39
N ASP A 52 1.82 4.70 2.08
CA ASP A 52 1.21 5.06 3.36
C ASP A 52 0.55 6.43 3.20
N HIS A 53 -0.58 6.63 3.86
CA HIS A 53 -1.42 7.80 3.65
C HIS A 53 -1.28 8.82 4.78
N TYR A 54 -0.06 9.10 5.27
CA TYR A 54 0.20 9.91 6.47
C TYR A 54 -0.32 9.26 7.75
N ASN A 55 0.02 7.99 7.95
CA ASN A 55 -0.25 7.24 9.17
C ASN A 55 1.05 6.76 9.82
N GLY A 56 1.98 6.22 9.02
CA GLY A 56 3.34 5.88 9.45
C GLY A 56 4.41 6.84 8.92
N PHE A 57 4.22 7.44 7.73
CA PHE A 57 5.21 8.29 7.08
C PHE A 57 4.72 9.74 6.92
N PHE A 58 5.55 10.70 7.33
CA PHE A 58 5.21 12.13 7.37
C PHE A 58 6.39 12.96 6.87
N TYR A 59 6.19 14.26 6.66
CA TYR A 59 7.26 15.14 6.15
C TYR A 59 8.41 15.39 7.13
N ASP A 60 8.30 14.98 8.39
CA ASP A 60 9.44 14.99 9.31
C ASP A 60 10.53 13.98 8.88
N VAL A 61 10.11 12.82 8.34
CA VAL A 61 10.97 11.87 7.62
C VAL A 61 10.17 11.18 6.53
N MET A 62 10.39 11.58 5.27
CA MET A 62 9.71 11.04 4.08
C MET A 62 10.72 10.47 3.07
N PRO A 63 11.12 9.19 3.18
CA PRO A 63 12.01 8.57 2.21
C PRO A 63 11.26 8.22 0.91
N PRO A 64 11.94 8.06 -0.24
CA PRO A 64 11.32 7.52 -1.44
C PRO A 64 10.86 6.06 -1.26
N PHE A 65 11.66 5.28 -0.51
CA PHE A 65 11.39 3.88 -0.20
C PHE A 65 11.79 3.55 1.23
N CYS A 66 11.06 2.66 1.88
CA CYS A 66 11.43 2.12 3.20
C CYS A 66 11.07 0.63 3.30
N LEU A 67 12.00 -0.19 3.78
CA LEU A 67 11.74 -1.60 4.11
C LEU A 67 11.55 -1.76 5.62
N GLY A 68 10.48 -2.44 6.02
CA GLY A 68 10.25 -2.78 7.42
C GLY A 68 11.02 -4.01 7.83
N VAL A 69 11.83 -3.89 8.89
CA VAL A 69 12.42 -5.01 9.64
C VAL A 69 11.52 -5.42 10.80
N GLY A 70 10.68 -4.50 11.27
CA GLY A 70 9.50 -4.76 12.10
C GLY A 70 8.38 -3.82 11.67
N ALA A 71 7.12 -4.28 11.72
CA ALA A 71 5.97 -3.49 11.28
C ALA A 71 4.69 -3.83 12.04
N THR A 72 3.86 -2.82 12.28
CA THR A 72 2.55 -2.94 12.95
C THR A 72 1.50 -2.16 12.16
N ALA A 73 0.41 -2.83 11.80
CA ALA A 73 -0.75 -2.22 11.18
C ALA A 73 -1.59 -1.45 12.21
N ILE A 74 -1.98 -0.22 11.87
CA ILE A 74 -2.65 0.70 12.78
C ILE A 74 -4.18 0.48 12.91
N GLY A 75 -4.79 -0.29 12.00
CA GLY A 75 -6.23 -0.53 11.98
C GLY A 75 -7.09 0.70 11.66
N ASP A 76 -6.74 1.49 10.65
CA ASP A 76 -7.63 2.52 10.12
C ASP A 76 -8.68 1.95 9.16
N PHE A 77 -9.81 2.63 9.01
CA PHE A 77 -10.89 2.26 8.09
C PHE A 77 -11.37 0.81 8.25
N ALA A 78 -11.50 0.36 9.51
CA ALA A 78 -11.89 -1.00 9.87
C ALA A 78 -11.01 -2.13 9.28
N SER A 79 -9.79 -1.80 8.82
CA SER A 79 -8.78 -2.81 8.47
C SER A 79 -8.18 -3.46 9.72
N ALA A 80 -7.55 -4.62 9.54
CA ALA A 80 -6.86 -5.30 10.62
C ALA A 80 -5.77 -4.42 11.26
N ALA A 81 -5.70 -4.51 12.59
CA ALA A 81 -4.64 -3.95 13.40
C ALA A 81 -3.75 -5.07 13.96
N GLY A 82 -2.48 -4.78 14.18
CA GLY A 82 -1.54 -5.69 14.83
C GLY A 82 -0.25 -5.90 14.06
N ASP A 83 0.61 -6.73 14.61
CA ASP A 83 1.95 -6.94 14.08
C ASP A 83 1.92 -7.74 12.77
N LEU A 84 2.73 -7.32 11.81
CA LEU A 84 3.05 -8.12 10.63
C LEU A 84 4.17 -9.09 11.02
N PRO A 85 4.12 -10.36 10.57
CA PRO A 85 5.17 -11.35 10.84
C PRO A 85 6.39 -11.09 9.95
N VAL A 86 7.13 -10.02 10.22
CA VAL A 86 8.33 -9.67 9.46
C VAL A 86 9.50 -10.58 9.87
N PRO A 87 10.10 -11.35 8.94
CA PRO A 87 11.30 -12.13 9.23
C PRO A 87 12.51 -11.21 9.30
N ALA A 88 12.81 -10.65 10.49
CA ALA A 88 13.78 -9.58 10.69
C ALA A 88 15.16 -9.83 10.04
N GLU A 89 15.78 -10.99 10.28
CA GLU A 89 17.09 -11.32 9.69
C GLU A 89 17.04 -11.34 8.15
N LEU A 90 15.94 -11.81 7.57
CA LEU A 90 15.75 -11.82 6.12
C LEU A 90 15.52 -10.40 5.58
N ALA A 91 14.76 -9.57 6.30
CA ALA A 91 14.54 -8.17 5.95
C ALA A 91 15.86 -7.37 5.97
N GLU A 92 16.70 -7.59 6.98
CA GLU A 92 18.04 -6.99 7.08
C GLU A 92 18.95 -7.45 5.93
N ALA A 93 19.00 -8.76 5.66
CA ALA A 93 19.76 -9.29 4.52
C ALA A 93 19.28 -8.70 3.18
N CYS A 94 17.96 -8.52 3.02
CA CYS A 94 17.37 -7.87 1.86
C CYS A 94 17.79 -6.41 1.75
N ALA A 95 17.72 -5.65 2.84
CA ALA A 95 18.16 -4.25 2.89
C ALA A 95 19.63 -4.12 2.49
N HIS A 96 20.50 -4.97 3.05
CA HIS A 96 21.92 -5.00 2.69
C HIS A 96 22.13 -5.30 1.20
N ALA A 97 21.42 -6.28 0.64
CA ALA A 97 21.53 -6.61 -0.78
C ALA A 97 21.08 -5.45 -1.69
N ILE A 98 20.00 -4.75 -1.33
CA ILE A 98 19.49 -3.59 -2.06
C ILE A 98 20.49 -2.42 -1.99
N LEU A 99 20.99 -2.08 -0.80
CA LEU A 99 22.01 -1.03 -0.63
C LEU A 99 23.29 -1.34 -1.41
N ASN A 100 23.77 -2.57 -1.36
CA ASN A 100 24.95 -3.02 -2.13
C ASN A 100 24.75 -2.96 -3.65
N SER A 101 23.51 -2.89 -4.12
CA SER A 101 23.19 -2.71 -5.54
C SER A 101 23.12 -1.24 -5.99
N GLY A 102 23.39 -0.29 -5.09
CA GLY A 102 23.39 1.15 -5.37
C GLY A 102 22.02 1.83 -5.26
N ILE A 103 21.08 1.21 -4.54
CA ILE A 103 19.75 1.78 -4.28
C ILE A 103 19.69 2.22 -2.81
N ASP A 104 19.56 3.53 -2.58
CA ASP A 104 19.32 4.07 -1.24
C ASP A 104 17.93 3.65 -0.75
N LEU A 105 17.90 2.92 0.36
CA LEU A 105 16.71 2.36 0.98
C LEU A 105 16.71 2.72 2.47
N ALA A 106 15.63 3.36 2.94
CA ALA A 106 15.44 3.53 4.36
C ALA A 106 15.03 2.19 5.00
N VAL A 107 15.39 1.99 6.27
CA VAL A 107 15.01 0.79 7.04
C VAL A 107 14.29 1.25 8.30
N SER A 108 13.17 0.62 8.64
CA SER A 108 12.47 0.86 9.89
C SER A 108 12.28 -0.43 10.68
N TYR A 109 12.73 -0.43 11.92
CA TYR A 109 12.54 -1.54 12.87
C TYR A 109 11.18 -1.49 13.59
N ASN A 110 10.43 -0.41 13.40
CA ASN A 110 9.14 -0.19 14.02
C ASN A 110 8.24 0.59 13.05
N MET A 111 8.05 0.03 11.85
CA MET A 111 7.26 0.65 10.81
C MET A 111 5.78 0.62 11.18
N GLN A 112 5.12 1.77 11.22
CA GLN A 112 3.66 1.81 11.26
C GLN A 112 3.15 1.77 9.83
N VAL A 113 2.15 0.92 9.57
CA VAL A 113 1.52 0.77 8.26
C VAL A 113 0.01 0.89 8.38
N ASP A 114 -0.64 1.36 7.33
CA ASP A 114 -2.10 1.56 7.30
C ASP A 114 -2.83 0.52 6.43
N HIS A 115 -4.11 0.78 6.17
CA HIS A 115 -4.97 -0.02 5.29
C HIS A 115 -4.34 -0.36 3.94
N GLY A 116 -3.42 0.46 3.41
CA GLY A 116 -2.67 0.18 2.19
C GLY A 116 -1.86 -1.11 2.27
N PHE A 117 -1.42 -1.50 3.47
CA PHE A 117 -0.75 -2.76 3.73
C PHE A 117 -1.71 -3.82 4.30
N ALA A 118 -2.61 -3.44 5.21
CA ALA A 118 -3.47 -4.39 5.90
C ALA A 118 -4.50 -5.05 4.96
N GLN A 119 -5.18 -4.26 4.12
CA GLN A 119 -6.28 -4.76 3.28
C GLN A 119 -5.83 -5.85 2.29
N PRO A 120 -4.72 -5.73 1.54
CA PRO A 120 -4.27 -6.81 0.67
C PRO A 120 -4.01 -8.12 1.42
N LEU A 121 -3.44 -8.07 2.63
CA LEU A 121 -3.20 -9.25 3.45
C LEU A 121 -4.52 -9.87 3.94
N GLU A 122 -5.46 -9.06 4.41
CA GLU A 122 -6.79 -9.52 4.81
C GLU A 122 -7.57 -10.13 3.63
N PHE A 123 -7.70 -9.39 2.53
CA PHE A 123 -8.51 -9.77 1.39
C PHE A 123 -7.92 -10.95 0.61
N LEU A 124 -6.59 -11.08 0.52
CA LEU A 124 -5.97 -12.14 -0.27
C LEU A 124 -5.51 -13.35 0.55
N LEU A 125 -5.09 -13.15 1.81
CA LEU A 125 -4.55 -14.22 2.66
C LEU A 125 -5.48 -14.55 3.83
N GLY A 126 -6.37 -13.64 4.22
CA GLY A 126 -7.31 -13.85 5.33
C GLY A 126 -6.73 -13.49 6.70
N GLY A 127 -5.77 -12.56 6.75
CA GLY A 127 -5.20 -12.02 7.97
C GLY A 127 -3.78 -11.48 7.77
N LEU A 128 -3.31 -10.67 8.72
CA LEU A 128 -1.96 -10.09 8.71
C LEU A 128 -0.86 -11.14 8.95
N ASP A 129 -1.18 -12.20 9.69
CA ASP A 129 -0.25 -13.14 10.31
C ASP A 129 -0.16 -14.51 9.59
N ARG A 130 -0.67 -14.60 8.35
CA ARG A 130 -0.80 -15.87 7.63
C ARG A 130 0.49 -16.37 7.00
N VAL A 131 1.32 -15.46 6.51
CA VAL A 131 2.57 -15.74 5.80
C VAL A 131 3.58 -14.65 6.20
N PRO A 132 4.88 -14.95 6.37
CA PRO A 132 5.89 -13.93 6.63
C PRO A 132 5.86 -12.81 5.57
N VAL A 133 5.98 -11.55 5.99
CA VAL A 133 5.84 -10.39 5.08
C VAL A 133 7.09 -9.50 5.13
N LEU A 134 7.61 -9.11 3.96
CA LEU A 134 8.52 -7.97 3.80
C LEU A 134 7.71 -6.75 3.33
N PRO A 135 7.30 -5.84 4.24
CA PRO A 135 6.57 -4.63 3.87
C PRO A 135 7.53 -3.58 3.31
N VAL A 136 7.27 -3.14 2.08
CA VAL A 136 8.04 -2.13 1.37
C VAL A 136 7.16 -0.91 1.10
N PHE A 137 7.42 0.16 1.83
CA PHE A 137 6.85 1.46 1.54
C PHE A 137 7.46 2.06 0.27
N ILE A 138 6.60 2.52 -0.62
CA ILE A 138 6.95 3.38 -1.76
C ILE A 138 6.18 4.69 -1.60
N ASN A 139 6.90 5.81 -1.56
CA ASN A 139 6.26 7.11 -1.47
C ASN A 139 5.47 7.41 -2.76
N GLY A 140 4.14 7.31 -2.68
CA GLY A 140 3.21 7.69 -3.75
C GLY A 140 2.39 8.95 -3.42
N VAL A 141 2.65 9.58 -2.28
CA VAL A 141 1.75 10.56 -1.67
C VAL A 141 2.41 11.94 -1.52
N ALA A 142 3.63 11.99 -1.01
CA ALA A 142 4.26 13.22 -0.56
C ALA A 142 5.42 13.62 -1.49
N ALA A 143 5.25 14.67 -2.29
CA ALA A 143 6.32 15.15 -3.17
C ALA A 143 7.57 15.57 -2.36
N PRO A 144 8.80 15.29 -2.85
CA PRO A 144 9.12 14.69 -4.15
C PRO A 144 8.90 13.17 -4.21
N LEU A 145 8.33 12.68 -5.32
CA LEU A 145 8.05 11.27 -5.55
C LEU A 145 9.22 10.56 -6.27
N PRO A 146 9.51 9.28 -5.98
CA PRO A 146 10.41 8.48 -6.80
C PRO A 146 9.84 8.34 -8.22
N GLY A 147 10.69 8.52 -9.23
CA GLY A 147 10.30 8.25 -10.62
C GLY A 147 10.18 6.74 -10.90
N PHE A 148 9.38 6.37 -11.90
CA PHE A 148 9.15 4.96 -12.29
C PHE A 148 10.44 4.17 -12.55
N GLN A 149 11.45 4.81 -13.15
CA GLN A 149 12.76 4.17 -13.35
C GLN A 149 13.39 3.74 -12.02
N ARG A 150 13.30 4.56 -10.98
CA ARG A 150 13.88 4.24 -9.67
C ARG A 150 13.10 3.12 -8.98
N THR A 151 11.77 3.12 -9.09
CA THR A 151 10.92 2.03 -8.60
C THR A 151 11.24 0.71 -9.29
N ARG A 152 11.44 0.72 -10.62
CA ARG A 152 11.87 -0.46 -11.38
C ARG A 152 13.21 -0.99 -10.89
N LEU A 153 14.20 -0.11 -10.68
CA LEU A 153 15.51 -0.49 -10.17
C LEU A 153 15.45 -1.12 -8.76
N LEU A 154 14.59 -0.59 -7.88
CA LEU A 154 14.33 -1.22 -6.57
C LEU A 154 13.76 -2.63 -6.74
N GLY A 155 12.74 -2.79 -7.59
CA GLY A 155 12.12 -4.08 -7.89
C GLY A 155 13.13 -5.10 -8.45
N GLU A 156 14.01 -4.69 -9.37
CA GLU A 156 15.08 -5.53 -9.89
C GLU A 156 16.10 -5.94 -8.82
N ALA A 157 16.51 -5.00 -7.97
CA ALA A 157 17.44 -5.27 -6.87
C ALA A 157 16.86 -6.28 -5.87
N MET A 158 15.62 -6.05 -5.46
CA MET A 158 14.92 -6.95 -4.55
C MET A 158 14.67 -8.31 -5.21
N GLY A 159 14.26 -8.34 -6.49
CA GLY A 159 14.07 -9.58 -7.25
C GLY A 159 15.33 -10.43 -7.35
N ARG A 160 16.51 -9.82 -7.56
CA ARG A 160 17.81 -10.53 -7.52
C ARG A 160 18.07 -11.16 -6.16
N PHE A 161 17.77 -10.47 -5.06
CA PHE A 161 17.90 -11.02 -3.71
C PHE A 161 16.94 -12.19 -3.48
N LEU A 162 15.65 -12.00 -3.78
CA LEU A 162 14.60 -13.00 -3.60
C LEU A 162 14.88 -14.28 -4.41
N ASN A 163 15.52 -14.14 -5.59
CA ASN A 163 15.97 -15.27 -6.40
C ASN A 163 16.94 -16.22 -5.68
N THR A 164 17.65 -15.75 -4.65
CA THR A 164 18.60 -16.56 -3.89
C THR A 164 17.95 -17.40 -2.78
N LEU A 165 16.69 -17.12 -2.41
CA LEU A 165 16.05 -17.69 -1.22
C LEU A 165 15.48 -19.09 -1.40
N ASN A 166 15.36 -19.57 -2.64
CA ASN A 166 14.69 -20.83 -2.98
C ASN A 166 13.30 -20.97 -2.31
N LYS A 167 12.48 -19.91 -2.37
CA LYS A 167 11.12 -19.84 -1.82
C LYS A 167 10.09 -19.56 -2.90
N ARG A 168 8.84 -19.95 -2.66
CA ARG A 168 7.66 -19.45 -3.35
C ARG A 168 7.30 -18.06 -2.80
N VAL A 169 7.54 -17.02 -3.59
CA VAL A 169 7.37 -15.62 -3.16
C VAL A 169 6.13 -15.01 -3.81
N LEU A 170 5.16 -14.61 -2.99
CA LEU A 170 4.03 -13.79 -3.43
C LEU A 170 4.46 -12.32 -3.42
N ILE A 171 4.41 -11.67 -4.57
CA ILE A 171 4.65 -10.24 -4.70
C ILE A 171 3.29 -9.54 -4.79
N LEU A 172 3.03 -8.63 -3.86
CA LEU A 172 1.80 -7.84 -3.81
C LEU A 172 2.09 -6.39 -4.15
N GLY A 173 1.35 -5.84 -5.11
CA GLY A 173 1.29 -4.41 -5.39
C GLY A 173 -0.04 -3.84 -4.92
N SER A 174 0.01 -2.87 -4.01
CA SER A 174 -1.19 -2.27 -3.41
C SER A 174 -1.42 -0.85 -3.91
N GLY A 175 -2.63 -0.57 -4.42
CA GLY A 175 -3.09 0.77 -4.81
C GLY A 175 -3.63 0.89 -6.24
N GLY A 176 -3.92 2.13 -6.64
CA GLY A 176 -4.47 2.45 -7.97
C GLY A 176 -5.96 2.16 -8.12
N LEU A 177 -6.54 2.31 -9.33
CA LEU A 177 -5.92 2.88 -10.54
C LEU A 177 -6.18 4.39 -10.61
N SER A 178 -6.85 4.93 -11.62
CA SER A 178 -7.18 6.34 -11.66
C SER A 178 -8.12 6.74 -10.53
N HIS A 179 -7.68 7.67 -9.68
CA HIS A 179 -8.50 8.27 -8.62
C HIS A 179 -7.81 9.53 -8.08
N GLN A 180 -8.57 10.38 -7.38
CA GLN A 180 -8.02 11.48 -6.59
C GLN A 180 -8.50 11.33 -5.14
N PRO A 181 -7.68 10.75 -4.25
CA PRO A 181 -8.01 10.73 -2.84
C PRO A 181 -7.82 12.15 -2.27
N PRO A 182 -8.60 12.57 -1.26
CA PRO A 182 -8.51 13.90 -0.64
C PRO A 182 -7.29 13.98 0.30
N VAL A 183 -6.11 13.67 -0.23
CA VAL A 183 -4.85 13.63 0.51
C VAL A 183 -4.28 15.05 0.58
N PRO A 184 -3.99 15.56 1.79
CA PRO A 184 -3.54 16.94 1.96
C PRO A 184 -2.14 17.19 1.37
N GLU A 185 -1.99 18.29 0.64
CA GLU A 185 -0.70 18.76 0.13
C GLU A 185 -0.07 19.80 1.06
N LEU A 186 1.19 19.60 1.45
CA LEU A 186 1.91 20.52 2.35
C LEU A 186 1.93 21.97 1.84
N ALA A 187 2.00 22.17 0.52
CA ALA A 187 2.04 23.49 -0.10
C ALA A 187 0.72 24.27 0.04
N LYS A 188 -0.40 23.57 0.25
CA LYS A 188 -1.75 24.15 0.38
C LYS A 188 -2.29 24.07 1.80
N ALA A 189 -1.51 23.54 2.74
CA ALA A 189 -1.94 23.29 4.11
C ALA A 189 -1.98 24.58 4.94
N ASP A 190 -3.05 24.74 5.73
CA ASP A 190 -3.09 25.73 6.82
C ASP A 190 -2.11 25.36 7.95
N ALA A 191 -1.96 26.22 8.96
CA ALA A 191 -1.00 26.01 10.04
C ALA A 191 -1.26 24.70 10.81
N HIS A 192 -2.52 24.33 11.03
CA HIS A 192 -2.88 23.13 11.78
C HIS A 192 -2.57 21.87 10.97
N LEU A 193 -2.98 21.83 9.71
CA LEU A 193 -2.71 20.71 8.82
C LEU A 193 -1.21 20.57 8.54
N ARG A 194 -0.49 21.68 8.45
CA ARG A 194 0.97 21.70 8.29
C ARG A 194 1.67 21.05 9.49
N ASP A 195 1.25 21.35 10.71
CA ASP A 195 1.76 20.67 11.93
C ASP A 195 1.54 19.15 11.85
N ARG A 196 0.33 18.72 11.48
CA ARG A 196 0.02 17.29 11.32
C ARG A 196 0.91 16.61 10.28
N LEU A 197 1.10 17.26 9.13
CA LEU A 197 1.94 16.75 8.04
C LEU A 197 3.43 16.71 8.39
N LEU A 198 3.90 17.59 9.27
CA LEU A 198 5.28 17.64 9.77
C LEU A 198 5.52 16.74 10.99
N GLY A 199 4.72 15.68 11.14
CA GLY A 199 4.89 14.64 12.17
C GLY A 199 3.95 14.76 13.37
N GLY A 200 3.28 15.90 13.57
CA GLY A 200 2.26 16.07 14.62
C GLY A 200 1.03 15.16 14.45
N GLY A 201 0.89 14.53 13.27
CA GLY A 201 -0.16 13.56 12.97
C GLY A 201 0.17 12.10 13.29
N LYS A 202 1.40 11.79 13.73
CA LYS A 202 1.80 10.41 14.06
C LYS A 202 0.99 9.83 15.22
N GLN A 203 0.72 10.66 16.22
CA GLN A 203 -0.05 10.31 17.40
C GLN A 203 -1.27 11.22 17.49
N LEU A 204 -2.35 10.79 16.84
CA LEU A 204 -3.65 11.44 16.95
C LEU A 204 -4.48 10.81 18.07
N PRO A 205 -5.18 11.62 18.88
CA PRO A 205 -6.28 11.15 19.70
C PRO A 205 -7.30 10.34 18.88
N PRO A 206 -7.94 9.30 19.45
CA PRO A 206 -8.89 8.45 18.73
C PRO A 206 -10.00 9.23 18.01
N ASP A 207 -10.55 10.26 18.64
CA ASP A 207 -11.61 11.10 18.09
C ASP A 207 -11.11 11.98 16.92
N GLU A 208 -9.85 12.40 16.92
CA GLU A 208 -9.24 13.09 15.77
C GLU A 208 -8.99 12.14 14.60
N ARG A 209 -8.56 10.90 14.89
CA ARG A 209 -8.40 9.84 13.89
C ARG A 209 -9.75 9.50 13.25
N GLU A 210 -10.80 9.37 14.05
CA GLU A 210 -12.17 9.14 13.55
C GLU A 210 -12.66 10.31 12.70
N ARG A 211 -12.50 11.56 13.16
CA ARG A 211 -12.85 12.75 12.38
C ARG A 211 -12.11 12.80 11.04
N ARG A 212 -10.84 12.37 11.00
CA ARG A 212 -10.07 12.26 9.77
C ARG A 212 -10.64 11.23 8.81
N GLN A 213 -10.97 10.03 9.28
CA GLN A 213 -11.60 8.99 8.46
C GLN A 213 -12.96 9.47 7.93
N GLN A 214 -13.77 10.10 8.78
CA GLN A 214 -15.07 10.64 8.39
C GLN A 214 -14.97 11.70 7.29
N ARG A 215 -13.90 12.51 7.26
CA ARG A 215 -13.67 13.45 6.15
C ARG A 215 -13.48 12.74 4.81
N VAL A 216 -12.77 11.61 4.79
CA VAL A 216 -12.55 10.81 3.58
C VAL A 216 -13.87 10.16 3.14
N ILE A 217 -14.63 9.57 4.07
CA ILE A 217 -15.95 8.98 3.80
C ILE A 217 -16.92 10.04 3.25
N ASN A 218 -16.98 11.22 3.87
CA ASN A 218 -17.85 12.31 3.42
C ASN A 218 -17.42 12.86 2.05
N ALA A 219 -16.13 12.92 1.75
CA ALA A 219 -15.64 13.30 0.43
C ALA A 219 -16.09 12.29 -0.64
N ALA A 220 -16.01 10.99 -0.34
CA ALA A 220 -16.49 9.95 -1.24
C ALA A 220 -18.01 10.02 -1.48
N ARG A 221 -18.82 10.23 -0.43
CA ARG A 221 -20.28 10.42 -0.57
C ARG A 221 -20.60 11.62 -1.46
N ARG A 222 -19.94 12.76 -1.26
CA ARG A 222 -20.09 13.92 -2.13
C ARG A 222 -19.70 13.63 -3.57
N PHE A 223 -18.68 12.80 -3.81
CA PHE A 223 -18.30 12.39 -5.16
C PHE A 223 -19.35 11.51 -5.85
N THR A 224 -20.08 10.68 -5.08
CA THR A 224 -21.22 9.92 -5.63
C THR A 224 -22.42 10.81 -6.00
N GLU A 225 -22.59 11.93 -5.31
CA GLU A 225 -23.66 12.91 -5.57
C GLU A 225 -23.27 13.90 -6.69
N ASP A 226 -22.00 14.34 -6.70
CA ASP A 226 -21.41 15.27 -7.66
C ASP A 226 -20.05 14.74 -8.16
N PRO A 227 -20.02 14.09 -9.34
CA PRO A 227 -18.80 13.58 -9.96
C PRO A 227 -17.76 14.65 -10.35
N HIS A 228 -18.08 15.94 -10.22
CA HIS A 228 -17.13 17.03 -10.43
C HIS A 228 -16.44 17.50 -9.15
N SER A 229 -16.83 16.98 -7.99
CA SER A 229 -16.24 17.34 -6.69
C SER A 229 -14.80 16.82 -6.50
N LEU A 230 -14.36 15.84 -7.31
CA LEU A 230 -13.00 15.33 -7.42
C LEU A 230 -12.66 15.10 -8.91
N HIS A 231 -11.39 14.84 -9.22
CA HIS A 231 -10.99 14.45 -10.56
C HIS A 231 -11.72 13.15 -10.98
N PRO A 232 -12.26 13.12 -12.20
CA PRO A 232 -12.97 11.94 -12.69
C PRO A 232 -12.00 10.78 -12.90
N LEU A 233 -12.56 9.57 -12.84
CA LEU A 233 -11.86 8.35 -13.26
C LEU A 233 -11.45 8.47 -14.74
N ASN A 234 -10.35 7.81 -15.09
CA ASN A 234 -9.79 7.79 -16.44
C ASN A 234 -9.70 6.35 -16.97
N PRO A 235 -10.83 5.74 -17.36
CA PRO A 235 -10.87 4.34 -17.81
C PRO A 235 -10.04 4.10 -19.08
N VAL A 236 -9.85 5.12 -19.92
CA VAL A 236 -9.00 5.01 -21.12
C VAL A 236 -7.55 4.84 -20.72
N TRP A 237 -7.06 5.64 -19.76
CA TRP A 237 -5.71 5.51 -19.24
C TRP A 237 -5.55 4.19 -18.46
N ASP A 238 -6.51 3.83 -17.61
CA ASP A 238 -6.47 2.61 -16.79
C ASP A 238 -6.32 1.35 -17.66
N ASN A 239 -7.19 1.19 -18.67
CA ASN A 239 -7.15 0.05 -19.57
C ASN A 239 -5.86 0.00 -20.38
N ARG A 240 -5.36 1.16 -20.83
CA ARG A 240 -4.07 1.25 -21.54
C ARG A 240 -2.90 0.86 -20.63
N PHE A 241 -2.91 1.33 -19.38
CA PHE A 241 -1.88 1.02 -18.40
C PHE A 241 -1.86 -0.47 -18.07
N MET A 242 -3.03 -1.08 -17.79
CA MET A 242 -3.13 -2.53 -17.54
C MET A 242 -2.65 -3.34 -18.75
N SER A 243 -3.08 -2.97 -19.97
CA SER A 243 -2.62 -3.65 -21.21
C SER A 243 -1.10 -3.58 -21.39
N LEU A 244 -0.48 -2.47 -21.00
CA LEU A 244 0.97 -2.31 -21.08
C LEU A 244 1.70 -3.22 -20.07
N LEU A 245 1.19 -3.32 -18.84
CA LEU A 245 1.75 -4.20 -17.82
C LEU A 245 1.61 -5.68 -18.21
N GLU A 246 0.48 -6.09 -18.78
CA GLU A 246 0.27 -7.46 -19.28
C GLU A 246 1.27 -7.86 -20.37
N GLN A 247 1.79 -6.89 -21.13
CA GLN A 247 2.77 -7.09 -22.19
C GLN A 247 4.22 -7.03 -21.70
N GLY A 248 4.44 -6.80 -20.39
CA GLY A 248 5.77 -6.66 -19.79
C GLY A 248 6.46 -5.32 -20.05
N GLY A 249 5.67 -4.27 -20.33
CA GLY A 249 6.15 -2.90 -20.63
C GLY A 249 6.56 -2.08 -19.41
#